data_AF-D7CSX7-F1
#
_entry.id   AF-D7CSX7-F1
#
_cell.length_a   1.000
_cell.length_b   1.000
_cell.length_c   1.000
_cell.angle_alpha   90.00
_cell.angle_beta   90.00
_cell.angle_gamma   90.00
#
_symmetry.space_group_name_H-M   'P 1'
#
loop_
_entity.id
_entity.type
_entity.pdbx_description
1 polymer ?
#
loop_
_entity_poly.entity_id
_entity_poly.type
_entity_poly.pdbx_seq_one_letter_code
_entity_poly.pdbx_strand_id
1 'polypeptide(L)'
;MEVHPGATWKLLCDAPIGWAVRQAAALDASTIVVTDNPCPEYCLFLVEQRPAAVVSNLVLDDVIDAFDAVRRGTRLYPTLKTSLTAAERTTLHLIAQGHHMRDIARWRGVGINSVRNTVSELYSKLQLDSHVKLALYYYGCWDILELEHGWRPQHYLETYL
;
A
#
# COMPACT_ATOMS: atom_id res chain seq x y z
N MET A 1 6.11 -15.94 -6.20
CA MET A 1 5.07 -16.53 -5.34
C MET A 1 4.97 -17.99 -5.69
N GLU A 2 5.42 -18.88 -4.81
CA GLU A 2 5.23 -20.32 -4.98
C GLU A 2 3.83 -20.67 -4.48
N VAL A 3 3.05 -21.36 -5.33
CA VAL A 3 1.70 -21.79 -5.00
C VAL A 3 1.64 -23.28 -5.23
N HIS A 4 1.13 -24.02 -4.26
CA HIS A 4 0.90 -25.45 -4.44
C HIS A 4 -0.13 -25.65 -5.57
N PRO A 5 0.13 -26.52 -6.57
CA PRO A 5 -0.68 -26.61 -7.79
C PRO A 5 -2.14 -27.03 -7.56
N GLY A 6 -2.48 -27.54 -6.38
CA GLY A 6 -3.86 -27.86 -5.96
C GLY A 6 -4.51 -26.86 -4.98
N ALA A 7 -3.85 -25.74 -4.66
CA ALA A 7 -4.38 -24.78 -3.69
C ALA A 7 -5.46 -23.90 -4.32
N THR A 8 -6.66 -23.89 -3.71
CA THR A 8 -7.78 -23.03 -4.12
C THR A 8 -7.61 -21.59 -3.62
N TRP A 9 -6.86 -21.40 -2.53
CA TRP A 9 -6.60 -20.10 -1.91
C TRP A 9 -5.10 -19.85 -1.83
N LYS A 10 -4.70 -18.60 -2.04
CA LYS A 10 -3.33 -18.12 -1.92
C LYS A 10 -3.20 -17.23 -0.70
N LEU A 11 -2.22 -17.52 0.16
CA LEU A 11 -1.80 -16.59 1.20
C LEU A 11 -0.54 -15.88 0.72
N LEU A 12 -0.59 -14.56 0.63
CA LEU A 12 0.57 -13.73 0.31
C LEU A 12 0.98 -12.95 1.55
N CYS A 13 2.13 -13.32 2.13
CA CYS A 13 2.76 -12.56 3.20
C CYS A 13 3.66 -11.47 2.60
N ASP A 14 3.43 -10.21 2.97
CA ASP A 14 4.21 -9.06 2.54
C ASP A 14 5.47 -8.88 3.38
N ALA A 15 6.35 -9.89 3.31
CA ALA A 15 7.59 -9.94 4.05
C ALA A 15 8.75 -10.30 3.09
N PRO A 16 9.67 -9.37 2.79
CA PRO A 16 9.75 -8.00 3.29
C PRO A 16 8.61 -7.10 2.76
N ILE A 17 8.31 -6.01 3.47
CA ILE A 17 7.31 -5.02 3.04
C ILE A 17 7.65 -4.50 1.63
N GLY A 18 6.64 -4.46 0.76
CA GLY A 18 6.78 -4.11 -0.65
C GLY A 18 6.75 -5.32 -1.59
N TRP A 19 6.84 -6.54 -1.04
CA TRP A 19 6.71 -7.77 -1.81
C TRP A 19 5.31 -7.94 -2.42
N ALA A 20 4.25 -7.61 -1.67
CA ALA A 20 2.87 -7.68 -2.16
C ALA A 20 2.65 -6.76 -3.38
N VAL A 21 3.21 -5.55 -3.34
CA VAL A 21 3.16 -4.61 -4.48
C VAL A 21 3.89 -5.17 -5.70
N ARG A 22 5.06 -5.77 -5.52
CA ARG A 22 5.80 -6.41 -6.64
C ARG A 22 5.02 -7.56 -7.27
N GLN A 23 4.19 -8.23 -6.46
CA GLN A 23 3.34 -9.34 -6.88
C GLN A 23 1.92 -8.91 -7.28
N ALA A 24 1.64 -7.60 -7.37
CA ALA A 24 0.29 -7.07 -7.58
C ALA A 24 -0.44 -7.69 -8.77
N ALA A 25 0.26 -7.94 -9.88
CA ALA A 25 -0.31 -8.55 -11.08
C ALA A 25 -0.80 -10.00 -10.89
N ALA A 26 -0.37 -10.68 -9.81
CA ALA A 26 -0.78 -12.03 -9.47
C ALA A 26 -1.87 -12.07 -8.36
N LEU A 27 -2.27 -10.91 -7.84
CA LEU A 27 -3.36 -10.79 -6.88
C LEU A 27 -4.71 -10.97 -7.59
N ASP A 28 -5.61 -11.71 -6.96
CA ASP A 28 -6.95 -11.96 -7.47
C ASP A 28 -7.91 -12.31 -6.33
N ALA A 29 -9.17 -12.56 -6.68
CA ALA A 29 -10.23 -12.92 -5.74
C ALA A 29 -10.01 -14.23 -4.95
N SER A 30 -8.93 -14.97 -5.20
CA SER A 30 -8.51 -16.16 -4.43
C SER A 30 -7.32 -15.89 -3.51
N THR A 31 -6.87 -14.63 -3.41
CA THR A 31 -5.67 -14.24 -2.66
C THR A 31 -6.03 -13.51 -1.38
N ILE A 32 -5.46 -13.92 -0.26
CA ILE A 32 -5.46 -13.18 1.01
C ILE A 32 -4.08 -12.58 1.17
N VAL A 33 -4.02 -11.25 1.29
CA VAL A 33 -2.76 -10.52 1.50
C VAL A 33 -2.63 -10.19 2.98
N VAL A 34 -1.50 -10.53 3.57
CA VAL A 34 -1.14 -10.17 4.95
C VAL A 34 0.00 -9.18 4.88
N THR A 35 -0.20 -7.97 5.41
CA THR A 35 0.82 -6.91 5.40
C THR A 35 0.77 -6.09 6.68
N ASP A 36 1.94 -5.85 7.28
CA ASP A 36 2.08 -4.93 8.42
C ASP A 36 2.46 -3.51 7.96
N ASN A 37 2.33 -3.18 6.66
CA ASN A 37 2.59 -1.82 6.19
C ASN A 37 1.49 -0.86 6.69
N PRO A 38 1.81 0.13 7.55
CA PRO A 38 0.83 1.07 8.08
C PRO A 38 0.35 2.12 7.07
N CYS A 39 0.97 2.22 5.89
CA CYS A 39 0.64 3.25 4.91
C CYS A 39 -0.74 3.02 4.27
N PRO A 40 -1.71 3.94 4.44
CA PRO A 40 -3.05 3.75 3.89
C PRO A 40 -3.05 3.72 2.36
N GLU A 41 -2.18 4.48 1.69
CA GLU A 41 -2.07 4.46 0.24
C GLU A 41 -1.50 3.15 -0.31
N TYR A 42 -0.60 2.52 0.44
CA TYR A 42 -0.08 1.20 0.11
C TYR A 42 -1.19 0.15 0.21
N CYS A 43 -1.92 0.13 1.32
CA CYS A 43 -3.03 -0.80 1.53
C CYS A 43 -4.16 -0.57 0.52
N LEU A 44 -4.49 0.68 0.20
CA LEU A 44 -5.48 1.01 -0.83
C LEU A 44 -5.08 0.45 -2.18
N PHE A 45 -3.80 0.59 -2.57
CA PHE A 45 -3.29 0.02 -3.81
C PHE A 45 -3.48 -1.51 -3.87
N LEU A 46 -3.23 -2.21 -2.76
CA LEU A 46 -3.47 -3.66 -2.67
C LEU A 46 -4.95 -4.01 -2.77
N VAL A 47 -5.83 -3.28 -2.08
CA VAL A 47 -7.29 -3.46 -2.16
C VAL A 47 -7.80 -3.22 -3.59
N GLU A 48 -7.25 -2.24 -4.29
CA GLU A 48 -7.58 -1.92 -5.69
C GLU A 48 -7.26 -3.10 -6.64
N GLN A 49 -6.33 -4.00 -6.29
CA GLN A 49 -6.07 -5.26 -7.02
C GLN A 49 -7.15 -6.34 -6.77
N ARG A 50 -8.14 -6.04 -5.93
CA ARG A 50 -9.28 -6.90 -5.59
C ARG A 50 -8.93 -8.30 -5.05
N PRO A 51 -7.95 -8.44 -4.13
CA PRO A 51 -7.75 -9.69 -3.40
C PRO A 51 -9.02 -10.09 -2.64
N ALA A 52 -9.11 -11.35 -2.19
CA ALA A 52 -10.20 -11.79 -1.33
C ALA A 52 -10.21 -11.03 0.00
N ALA A 53 -9.01 -10.79 0.55
CA ALA A 53 -8.82 -9.95 1.73
C ALA A 53 -7.45 -9.26 1.72
N VAL A 54 -7.37 -8.14 2.41
CA VAL A 54 -6.12 -7.51 2.88
C VAL A 54 -6.25 -7.42 4.39
N VAL A 55 -5.32 -8.02 5.12
CA VAL A 55 -5.32 -8.02 6.58
C VAL A 55 -4.01 -7.47 7.10
N SER A 56 -4.12 -6.72 8.19
CA SER A 56 -3.02 -6.15 8.96
C SER A 56 -2.83 -6.93 10.25
N ASN A 57 -1.62 -6.88 10.81
CA ASN A 57 -1.17 -7.63 11.98
C ASN A 57 -1.00 -9.12 11.67
N LEU A 58 0.26 -9.55 11.60
CA LEU A 58 0.68 -10.96 11.50
C LEU A 58 0.33 -11.81 12.75
N VAL A 59 -0.78 -11.54 13.45
CA VAL A 59 -1.31 -12.44 14.48
C VAL A 59 -1.99 -13.60 13.78
N LEU A 60 -1.57 -14.82 14.11
CA LEU A 60 -2.02 -16.02 13.42
C LEU A 60 -3.53 -16.23 13.50
N ASP A 61 -4.14 -15.93 14.66
CA ASP A 61 -5.58 -16.07 14.87
C ASP A 61 -6.38 -15.12 13.95
N ASP A 62 -5.95 -13.85 13.80
CA ASP A 62 -6.60 -12.90 12.89
C ASP A 62 -6.53 -13.36 11.42
N VAL A 63 -5.40 -13.98 11.03
CA VAL A 63 -5.24 -14.54 9.68
C VAL A 63 -6.17 -15.75 9.48
N ILE A 64 -6.35 -16.60 10.50
CA ILE A 64 -7.27 -17.73 10.47
C ILE A 64 -8.72 -17.25 10.36
N ASP A 65 -9.12 -16.29 11.20
CA ASP A 65 -10.46 -15.71 11.18
C ASP A 65 -10.77 -15.05 9.83
N ALA A 66 -9.78 -14.36 9.25
CA ALA A 66 -9.91 -13.79 7.93
C ALA A 66 -10.07 -14.85 6.85
N PHE A 67 -9.31 -15.94 6.93
CA PHE A 67 -9.44 -17.06 6.02
C PHE A 67 -10.84 -17.69 6.06
N ASP A 68 -11.37 -17.89 7.26
CA ASP A 68 -12.69 -18.45 7.49
C ASP A 68 -13.81 -17.54 6.99
N ALA A 69 -13.70 -16.23 7.19
CA ALA A 69 -14.63 -15.25 6.64
C ALA A 69 -14.61 -15.25 5.10
N VAL A 70 -13.42 -15.27 4.50
CA VAL A 70 -13.24 -15.34 3.05
C VAL A 70 -13.83 -16.62 2.47
N ARG A 71 -13.66 -17.76 3.13
CA ARG A 71 -14.30 -19.03 2.73
C ARG A 71 -15.82 -18.98 2.75
N ARG A 72 -16.40 -18.17 3.64
CA ARG A 72 -17.86 -17.89 3.70
C ARG A 72 -18.32 -16.86 2.66
N GLY A 73 -17.41 -16.35 1.82
CA GLY A 73 -17.70 -15.39 0.77
C GLY A 73 -17.59 -13.93 1.20
N THR A 74 -17.08 -13.66 2.41
CA THR A 74 -16.88 -12.29 2.92
C THR A 74 -15.54 -11.73 2.44
N ARG A 75 -15.53 -10.56 1.83
CA ARG A 75 -14.29 -9.81 1.57
C ARG A 75 -13.94 -8.98 2.79
N LEU A 76 -12.67 -9.01 3.19
CA LEU A 76 -12.17 -8.26 4.35
C LEU A 76 -11.09 -7.28 3.91
N TYR A 77 -11.34 -5.99 4.10
CA TYR A 77 -10.39 -4.93 3.81
C TYR A 77 -10.31 -3.96 4.98
N PRO A 78 -9.13 -3.34 5.19
CA PRO A 78 -9.03 -2.26 6.14
C PRO A 78 -9.80 -1.01 5.67
N THR A 79 -10.27 -0.24 6.63
CA THR A 79 -10.91 1.07 6.61
C THR A 79 -9.75 2.00 6.57
N LEU A 80 -9.51 2.45 5.35
CA LEU A 80 -8.38 3.32 5.06
C LEU A 80 -8.94 4.72 4.92
N LYS A 81 -8.40 5.63 5.72
CA LYS A 81 -8.63 7.07 5.57
C LYS A 81 -7.36 7.66 4.97
N THR A 82 -7.52 8.40 3.87
CA THR A 82 -6.43 9.12 3.21
C THR A 82 -6.91 10.49 2.78
N SER A 83 -6.06 11.50 2.92
CA SER A 83 -6.27 12.85 2.39
C SER A 83 -5.82 12.98 0.93
N LEU A 84 -5.22 11.92 0.36
CA LEU A 84 -4.68 11.91 -0.98
C LEU A 84 -5.73 11.47 -2.01
N THR A 85 -5.83 12.28 -3.06
CA THR A 85 -6.59 11.97 -4.27
C THR A 85 -6.00 10.75 -4.99
N ALA A 86 -6.78 10.10 -5.84
CA ALA A 86 -6.28 8.97 -6.64
C ALA A 86 -5.01 9.31 -7.43
N ALA A 87 -4.96 10.51 -8.03
CA ALA A 87 -3.80 10.99 -8.77
C ALA A 87 -2.53 11.14 -7.91
N GLU A 88 -2.68 11.64 -6.68
CA GLU A 88 -1.59 11.75 -5.70
C GLU A 88 -1.13 10.38 -5.25
N ARG A 89 -2.05 9.45 -4.93
CA ARG A 89 -1.72 8.07 -4.55
C ARG A 89 -0.96 7.34 -5.65
N THR A 90 -1.42 7.42 -6.89
CA THR A 90 -0.72 6.82 -8.04
C THR A 90 0.68 7.42 -8.21
N THR A 91 0.83 8.74 -8.02
CA THR A 91 2.13 9.40 -8.12
C THR A 91 3.08 8.96 -7.02
N LEU A 92 2.59 8.90 -5.77
CA LEU A 92 3.34 8.42 -4.62
C LEU A 92 3.81 6.97 -4.82
N HIS A 93 2.90 6.08 -5.24
CA HIS A 93 3.23 4.69 -5.56
C HIS A 93 4.36 4.61 -6.60
N LEU A 94 4.25 5.33 -7.73
CA LEU A 94 5.26 5.28 -8.77
C LEU A 94 6.61 5.86 -8.32
N ILE A 95 6.62 6.90 -7.48
CA ILE A 95 7.85 7.43 -6.85
C ILE A 95 8.49 6.35 -5.97
N ALA A 96 7.70 5.66 -5.14
CA ALA A 96 8.20 4.59 -4.29
C ALA A 96 8.71 3.37 -5.07
N GLN A 97 8.21 3.14 -6.29
CA GLN A 97 8.75 2.15 -7.24
C GLN A 97 10.03 2.65 -7.95
N GLY A 98 10.48 3.88 -7.72
CA GLY A 98 11.70 4.44 -8.30
C GLY A 98 11.53 5.09 -9.68
N HIS A 99 10.30 5.33 -10.13
CA HIS A 99 10.08 5.98 -11.42
C HIS A 99 10.43 7.47 -11.40
N HIS A 100 11.03 7.96 -12.49
CA HIS A 100 11.30 9.38 -12.65
C HIS A 100 10.05 10.15 -13.10
N MET A 101 10.00 11.46 -12.84
CA MET A 101 8.83 12.30 -13.16
C MET A 101 8.38 12.22 -14.63
N ARG A 102 9.32 12.02 -15.57
CA ARG A 102 9.00 11.84 -17.00
C ARG A 102 8.26 10.53 -17.27
N ASP A 103 8.65 9.46 -16.58
CA ASP A 103 7.99 8.16 -16.70
C ASP A 103 6.61 8.23 -16.05
N ILE A 104 6.51 8.84 -14.87
CA ILE A 104 5.23 9.07 -14.18
C ILE A 104 4.26 9.86 -15.08
N ALA A 105 4.74 10.91 -15.74
CA ALA A 105 3.95 11.70 -16.68
C ALA A 105 3.40 10.84 -17.82
N ARG A 106 4.23 9.96 -18.38
CA ARG A 106 3.84 9.00 -19.41
C ARG A 106 2.81 7.99 -18.90
N TRP A 107 3.07 7.35 -17.77
CA TRP A 107 2.16 6.37 -17.15
C TRP A 107 0.80 6.98 -16.82
N ARG A 108 0.76 8.23 -16.39
CA ARG A 108 -0.47 8.96 -16.06
C ARG A 108 -1.14 9.66 -17.25
N GLY A 109 -0.50 9.73 -18.41
CA GLY A 109 -1.00 10.46 -19.58
C GLY A 109 -1.13 11.98 -19.35
N VAL A 110 -0.26 12.57 -18.53
CA VAL A 110 -0.29 14.01 -18.20
C VAL A 110 1.04 14.70 -18.51
N GLY A 111 1.07 16.04 -18.49
CA GLY A 111 2.30 16.80 -18.64
C GLY A 111 3.22 16.68 -17.41
N ILE A 112 4.54 16.81 -17.62
CA ILE A 112 5.54 16.75 -16.53
C ILE A 112 5.30 17.80 -15.44
N ASN A 113 4.79 18.99 -15.82
CA ASN A 113 4.47 20.04 -14.85
C ASN A 113 3.29 19.64 -13.95
N SER A 114 2.32 18.90 -14.47
CA SER A 114 1.23 18.34 -13.65
C SER A 114 1.77 17.32 -12.64
N VAL A 115 2.76 16.53 -13.01
CA VAL A 115 3.44 15.63 -12.07
C VAL A 115 4.20 16.43 -11.00
N ARG A 116 4.96 17.46 -11.39
CA ARG A 116 5.65 18.34 -10.43
C ARG A 116 4.68 18.96 -9.43
N ASN A 117 3.56 19.50 -9.91
CA ASN A 117 2.53 20.04 -9.04
C ASN A 117 1.97 18.96 -8.10
N THR A 118 1.68 17.75 -8.62
CA THR A 118 1.24 16.63 -7.77
C THR A 118 2.26 16.30 -6.68
N VAL A 119 3.57 16.32 -6.99
CA VAL A 119 4.64 16.07 -6.02
C VAL A 119 4.72 17.20 -4.99
N SER A 120 4.57 18.46 -5.39
CA SER A 120 4.50 19.58 -4.46
C SER A 120 3.30 19.46 -3.50
N GLU A 121 2.14 19.01 -3.99
CA GLU A 121 0.99 18.73 -3.14
C GLU A 121 1.24 17.56 -2.18
N LEU A 122 1.90 16.49 -2.64
CA LEU A 122 2.33 15.39 -1.77
C LEU A 122 3.24 15.88 -0.64
N TYR A 123 4.23 16.70 -0.96
CA TYR A 123 5.12 17.31 0.04
C TYR A 123 4.37 18.14 1.06
N SER A 124 3.42 18.97 0.61
CA SER A 124 2.60 19.79 1.49
C SER A 124 1.70 18.94 2.40
N LYS A 125 0.92 18.03 1.82
CA LYS A 125 -0.07 17.21 2.56
C LYS A 125 0.58 16.22 3.52
N LEU A 126 1.71 15.63 3.13
CA LEU A 126 2.43 14.66 3.96
C LEU A 126 3.49 15.33 4.84
N GLN A 127 3.75 16.63 4.68
CA GLN A 127 4.83 17.36 5.36
C GLN A 127 6.21 16.71 5.16
N LEU A 128 6.49 16.35 3.91
CA LEU A 128 7.75 15.75 3.47
C LEU A 128 8.39 16.63 2.41
N ASP A 129 9.70 16.53 2.21
CA ASP A 129 10.47 17.47 1.37
C ASP A 129 11.33 16.77 0.31
N SER A 130 11.26 15.44 0.21
CA SER A 130 12.10 14.67 -0.71
C SER A 130 11.42 13.38 -1.16
N HIS A 131 11.79 12.91 -2.36
CA HIS A 131 11.32 11.63 -2.90
C HIS A 131 11.72 10.44 -2.03
N VAL A 132 12.90 10.51 -1.39
CA VAL A 132 13.36 9.45 -0.47
C VAL A 132 12.40 9.33 0.70
N LYS A 133 12.03 10.45 1.33
CA LYS A 133 11.04 10.43 2.42
C LYS A 133 9.66 9.98 1.96
N LEU A 134 9.23 10.35 0.74
CA LEU A 134 7.98 9.83 0.16
C LEU A 134 8.01 8.31 -0.02
N ALA A 135 9.14 7.75 -0.46
CA ALA A 135 9.31 6.30 -0.59
C ALA A 135 9.30 5.61 0.79
N LEU A 136 10.03 6.16 1.77
CA LEU A 136 10.00 5.66 3.16
C LEU A 136 8.59 5.70 3.75
N TYR A 137 7.84 6.78 3.51
CA TYR A 137 6.45 6.89 3.91
C TYR A 137 5.60 5.78 3.28
N TYR A 138 5.73 5.56 1.97
CA TYR A 138 4.93 4.57 1.24
C TYR A 138 5.20 3.12 1.68
N TYR A 139 6.46 2.80 1.99
CA TYR A 139 6.85 1.48 2.50
C TYR A 139 6.68 1.35 4.03
N GLY A 140 6.07 2.33 4.69
CA GLY A 140 5.78 2.23 6.12
C GLY A 140 7.01 2.31 7.02
N CYS A 141 8.16 2.79 6.51
CA CYS A 141 9.37 3.00 7.29
C CYS A 141 9.28 4.27 8.13
N TRP A 142 8.18 4.42 8.87
CA TRP A 142 7.83 5.63 9.60
C TRP A 142 8.74 5.86 10.81
N ASP A 143 9.28 4.80 11.42
CA ASP A 143 10.28 4.92 12.49
C ASP A 143 11.53 5.69 12.01
N ILE A 144 11.97 5.47 10.78
CA ILE A 144 13.10 6.20 10.18
C ILE A 144 12.73 7.67 9.97
N LEU A 145 11.52 7.93 9.46
CA LEU A 145 11.01 9.30 9.29
C LEU A 145 10.89 10.04 10.64
N GLU A 146 10.49 9.33 11.69
CA GLU A 146 10.35 9.86 13.04
C GLU A 146 11.70 10.17 13.69
N LEU A 147 12.64 9.22 13.64
CA LEU A 147 13.94 9.31 14.30
C LEU A 147 14.87 10.28 13.58
N GLU A 148 14.95 10.23 12.25
CA GLU A 148 15.93 11.02 11.49
C GLU A 148 15.38 12.37 11.05
N HIS A 149 14.06 12.53 11.00
CA HIS A 149 13.44 13.71 10.38
C HIS A 149 12.34 14.36 11.22
N GLY A 150 12.05 13.85 12.42
CA GLY A 150 11.04 14.42 13.32
C GLY A 150 9.62 14.38 12.76
N TRP A 151 9.39 13.59 11.70
CA TRP A 151 8.08 13.45 11.09
C TRP A 151 7.18 12.59 11.98
N ARG A 152 5.87 12.85 11.97
CA ARG A 152 4.88 12.02 12.66
C ARG A 152 3.65 11.83 11.77
N PRO A 153 3.04 10.64 11.76
CA PRO A 153 1.80 10.43 11.04
C PRO A 153 0.70 11.32 11.62
N GLN A 154 0.00 12.05 10.76
CA GLN A 154 -1.02 13.00 11.20
C GLN A 154 -2.34 12.34 11.61
N HIS A 155 -2.59 11.10 11.16
CA HIS A 155 -3.78 10.32 11.49
C HIS A 155 -3.38 8.85 11.64
N TYR A 156 -3.68 8.26 12.80
CA TYR A 156 -3.60 6.81 12.99
C TYR A 156 -4.77 6.13 12.28
N LEU A 157 -4.51 4.96 11.67
CA LEU A 157 -5.56 3.99 11.37
C LEU A 157 -6.20 3.61 12.72
N GLU A 158 -7.50 3.88 12.88
CA GLU A 158 -8.27 3.28 13.96
C GLU A 158 -8.19 1.77 13.79
N THR A 159 -7.59 1.10 14.77
CA THR A 159 -7.36 -0.34 14.80
C THR A 159 -8.67 -1.08 14.54
N TYR A 160 -8.63 -2.12 13.71
CA TYR A 160 -9.76 -3.00 13.52
C TYR A 160 -10.00 -3.87 14.74
N LEU A 161 -11.28 -4.01 15.08
CA LEU A 161 -11.85 -5.17 15.78
C LEU A 161 -12.18 -6.26 14.75
#